data_AF-A0A7V7PKF0-F1
#
_entry.id   AF-A0A7V7PKF0-F1
#
_cell.length_a   1.000
_cell.length_b   1.000
_cell.length_c   1.000
_cell.angle_alpha   90.00
_cell.angle_beta   90.00
_cell.angle_gamma   90.00
#
_symmetry.space_group_name_H-M   'P 1'
#
loop_
_entity.id
_entity.type
_entity.pdbx_description
1 polymer ?
#
loop_
_entity_poly.entity_id
_entity_poly.type
_entity_poly.pdbx_seq_one_letter_code
_entity_poly.pdbx_strand_id
1 'polypeptide(L)'
;MFPKPGQAAATAAPERDPQRIAIDALGFVAGRDELVRRFLDVTGLEVGHLRAAAAEPTFFVGLLDFLLANEADLMDFAGAAGLDPAEIGRAREALAS
;
A
#
# COMPACT_ATOMS: atom_id res chain seq x y z
N MET A 1 -6.49 1.90 -39.72
CA MET A 1 -5.76 1.60 -38.48
C MET A 1 -6.23 2.61 -37.44
N PHE A 2 -7.23 2.22 -36.64
CA PHE A 2 -7.79 3.11 -35.61
C PHE A 2 -6.83 3.15 -34.41
N PRO A 3 -6.53 4.33 -33.84
CA PRO A 3 -5.94 4.39 -32.51
C PRO A 3 -6.95 3.79 -31.52
N LYS A 4 -6.50 2.94 -30.60
CA LYS A 4 -7.36 2.44 -29.53
C LYS A 4 -7.67 3.59 -28.58
N PRO A 5 -8.94 3.96 -28.36
CA PRO A 5 -9.31 4.86 -27.29
C PRO A 5 -9.31 4.06 -25.98
N GLY A 6 -8.10 3.77 -25.48
CA GLY A 6 -7.86 3.31 -24.11
C GLY A 6 -7.29 4.42 -23.22
N GLN A 7 -7.03 5.59 -23.81
CA GLN A 7 -6.62 6.80 -23.10
C GLN A 7 -7.79 7.78 -23.05
N ALA A 8 -8.95 7.31 -22.61
CA ALA A 8 -9.96 8.21 -22.08
C ALA A 8 -9.64 8.30 -20.59
N ALA A 9 -9.21 9.48 -20.15
CA ALA A 9 -9.10 9.89 -18.77
C ALA A 9 -10.12 9.13 -17.91
N ALA A 10 -9.64 8.20 -17.09
CA ALA A 10 -10.44 7.73 -15.98
C ALA A 10 -10.72 9.00 -15.17
N THR A 11 -11.93 9.51 -15.33
CA THR A 11 -12.51 10.56 -14.49
C THR A 11 -12.01 10.30 -13.09
N ALA A 12 -11.24 11.23 -12.53
CA ALA A 12 -10.72 11.15 -11.18
C ALA A 12 -11.91 10.85 -10.26
N ALA A 13 -12.11 9.58 -9.95
CA ALA A 13 -12.78 9.19 -8.74
C ALA A 13 -12.05 9.97 -7.62
N PRO A 14 -12.73 10.41 -6.56
CA PRO A 14 -12.04 11.06 -5.47
C PRO A 14 -10.88 10.15 -5.07
N GLU A 15 -9.65 10.61 -5.34
CA GLU A 15 -8.44 9.84 -5.05
C GLU A 15 -8.54 9.52 -3.57
N ARG A 16 -8.60 8.22 -3.26
CA ARG A 16 -8.85 7.80 -1.88
C ARG A 16 -7.68 8.31 -1.05
N ASP A 17 -8.00 8.88 0.11
CA ASP A 17 -7.01 9.50 0.98
C ASP A 17 -5.81 8.55 1.19
N PRO A 18 -4.57 8.99 0.91
CA PRO A 18 -3.41 8.11 0.90
C PRO A 18 -3.12 7.54 2.29
N GLN A 19 -3.41 8.30 3.37
CA GLN A 19 -3.32 7.75 4.72
C GLN A 19 -4.35 6.64 4.94
N ARG A 20 -5.57 6.78 4.43
CA ARG A 20 -6.59 5.73 4.52
C ARG A 20 -6.13 4.44 3.84
N ILE A 21 -5.56 4.53 2.64
CA ILE A 21 -4.99 3.37 1.93
C ILE A 21 -3.92 2.69 2.79
N ALA A 22 -3.03 3.48 3.40
CA ALA A 22 -1.97 2.92 4.23
C ALA A 22 -2.46 2.30 5.55
N ILE A 23 -3.52 2.84 6.16
CA ILE A 23 -4.17 2.24 7.33
C ILE A 23 -4.84 0.90 6.95
N ASP A 24 -5.52 0.84 5.81
CA ASP A 24 -6.13 -0.38 5.31
C ASP A 24 -5.05 -1.44 5.00
N ALA A 25 -3.92 -1.02 4.41
CA ALA A 25 -2.75 -1.86 4.18
C ALA A 25 -2.16 -2.41 5.49
N LEU A 26 -2.10 -1.58 6.54
CA LEU A 26 -1.61 -2.01 7.85
C LEU A 26 -2.53 -3.08 8.45
N GLY A 27 -3.84 -2.90 8.37
CA GLY A 27 -4.81 -3.92 8.79
C GLY A 27 -4.66 -5.23 8.00
N PHE A 28 -4.47 -5.12 6.68
CA PHE A 28 -4.26 -6.27 5.79
C PHE A 28 -2.99 -7.06 6.15
N VAL A 29 -1.87 -6.36 6.39
CA VAL A 29 -0.61 -7.00 6.81
C VAL A 29 -0.75 -7.57 8.21
N ALA A 30 -1.26 -6.80 9.18
CA ALA A 30 -1.44 -7.21 10.57
C ALA A 30 -2.36 -8.43 10.74
N GLY A 31 -3.30 -8.66 9.81
CA GLY A 31 -4.17 -9.83 9.78
C GLY A 31 -3.51 -11.12 9.26
N ARG A 32 -2.26 -11.08 8.80
CA ARG A 32 -1.54 -12.22 8.23
C ARG A 32 -0.18 -12.41 8.90
N ASP A 33 -0.05 -13.45 9.72
CA ASP A 33 1.18 -13.78 10.47
C ASP A 33 2.44 -13.80 9.59
N GLU A 34 2.34 -14.38 8.39
CA GLU A 34 3.46 -14.48 7.44
C GLU A 34 3.91 -13.11 6.92
N LEU A 35 2.96 -12.23 6.59
CA LEU A 35 3.27 -10.88 6.11
C LEU A 35 3.84 -10.01 7.21
N VAL A 36 3.27 -10.07 8.42
CA VAL A 36 3.83 -9.36 9.58
C VAL A 36 5.27 -9.78 9.82
N ARG A 37 5.54 -11.09 9.89
CA ARG A 37 6.90 -11.60 10.13
C ARG A 37 7.87 -11.13 9.06
N ARG A 38 7.48 -11.21 7.79
CA ARG A 38 8.33 -10.77 6.67
C ARG A 38 8.54 -9.26 6.67
N PHE A 39 7.51 -8.48 6.98
CA PHE A 39 7.64 -7.02 7.08
C PHE A 39 8.59 -6.61 8.20
N LEU A 40 8.47 -7.23 9.38
CA LEU A 40 9.39 -7.02 10.51
C LEU A 40 10.83 -7.40 10.15
N ASP A 41 11.03 -8.55 9.48
CA ASP A 41 12.35 -9.01 9.02
C ASP A 41 13.01 -8.04 8.03
N VAL A 42 12.26 -7.56 7.04
CA VAL A 42 12.75 -6.61 6.03
C VAL A 42 13.04 -5.23 6.62
N THR A 43 12.22 -4.78 7.57
CA THR A 43 12.38 -3.44 8.17
C THR A 43 13.32 -3.42 9.38
N GLY A 44 13.66 -4.58 9.93
CA GLY A 44 14.38 -4.70 11.21
C GLY A 44 13.56 -4.23 12.41
N LEU A 45 12.25 -4.08 12.27
CA LEU A 45 11.36 -3.71 13.35
C LEU A 45 11.07 -4.91 14.25
N GLU A 46 11.00 -4.66 15.55
CA GLU A 46 10.48 -5.62 16.52
C GLU A 46 8.97 -5.45 16.66
N VAL A 47 8.24 -6.54 16.89
CA VAL A 47 6.77 -6.51 17.05
C VAL A 47 6.32 -5.55 18.15
N GLY A 48 7.10 -5.43 19.24
CA GLY A 48 6.82 -4.50 20.34
C GLY A 48 6.95 -3.02 19.94
N HIS A 49 7.70 -2.72 18.89
CA HIS A 49 7.89 -1.37 18.37
C HIS A 49 6.95 -1.03 17.21
N LEU A 50 6.22 -1.99 16.66
CA LEU A 50 5.32 -1.78 15.52
C LEU A 50 4.29 -0.67 15.78
N ARG A 51 3.70 -0.65 16.98
CA ARG A 51 2.72 0.40 17.34
C ARG A 51 3.34 1.78 17.43
N ALA A 52 4.58 1.88 17.92
CA ALA A 52 5.30 3.15 17.99
C ALA A 52 5.72 3.61 16.58
N ALA A 53 6.19 2.69 15.74
CA ALA A 53 6.55 2.97 14.36
C ALA A 53 5.33 3.45 13.55
N ALA A 54 4.16 2.84 13.73
CA ALA A 54 2.92 3.25 13.06
C ALA A 54 2.42 4.65 13.42
N ALA A 55 2.99 5.31 14.45
CA ALA A 55 2.74 6.71 14.74
C ALA A 55 3.50 7.67 13.81
N GLU A 56 4.56 7.18 13.15
CA GLU A 56 5.40 7.98 12.27
C GLU A 56 4.84 7.97 10.83
N PRO A 57 4.74 9.12 10.14
CA PRO A 57 4.26 9.18 8.76
C PRO A 57 5.09 8.31 7.80
N THR A 58 6.40 8.27 8.00
CA THR A 58 7.35 7.51 7.17
C THR A 58 7.17 5.99 7.27
N PHE A 59 6.58 5.49 8.36
CA PHE A 59 6.28 4.07 8.49
C PHE A 59 5.33 3.58 7.40
N PHE A 60 4.31 4.38 7.08
CA PHE A 60 3.33 4.04 6.06
C PHE A 60 3.95 4.02 4.66
N VAL A 61 4.95 4.87 4.40
CA VAL A 61 5.72 4.81 3.15
C VAL A 61 6.42 3.45 3.03
N GLY A 62 7.14 3.01 4.08
CA GLY A 62 7.82 1.72 4.08
C GLY A 62 6.88 0.52 4.00
N LEU A 63 5.70 0.61 4.62
CA LEU A 63 4.66 -0.42 4.54
C LEU A 63 4.11 -0.57 3.12
N LEU A 64 3.84 0.54 2.43
CA LEU A 64 3.39 0.50 1.05
C LEU A 64 4.50 0.04 0.11
N ASP A 65 5.76 0.45 0.35
CA ASP A 65 6.93 -0.06 -0.38
C ASP A 65 7.07 -1.59 -0.26
N PHE A 66 6.87 -2.13 0.94
CA PHE A 66 6.89 -3.57 1.20
C PHE A 66 5.85 -4.33 0.36
N LEU A 67 4.61 -3.82 0.27
CA LEU A 67 3.58 -4.41 -0.57
C LEU A 67 3.93 -4.27 -2.05
N LEU A 68 4.37 -3.09 -2.49
CA LEU A 68 4.77 -2.83 -3.88
C LEU A 68 5.95 -3.70 -4.34
N ALA A 69 6.81 -4.13 -3.41
CA ALA A 69 7.97 -4.98 -3.69
C ALA A 69 7.59 -6.45 -3.99
N ASN A 70 6.35 -6.87 -3.75
CA ASN A 70 5.88 -8.22 -4.07
C ASN A 70 4.54 -8.16 -4.81
N GLU A 71 4.55 -8.57 -6.08
CA GLU A 71 3.35 -8.54 -6.94
C GLU A 71 2.18 -9.34 -6.38
N ALA A 72 2.41 -10.51 -5.77
CA ALA A 72 1.34 -11.34 -5.23
C ALA A 72 0.66 -10.65 -4.03
N ASP A 73 1.46 -10.10 -3.11
CA ASP A 73 0.97 -9.38 -1.93
C ASP A 73 0.24 -8.08 -2.34
N LEU A 74 0.80 -7.36 -3.33
CA LEU A 74 0.18 -6.17 -3.91
C LEU A 74 -1.17 -6.47 -4.53
N MET A 75 -1.26 -7.51 -5.36
CA MET A 75 -2.51 -7.89 -6.05
C MET A 75 -3.57 -8.39 -5.05
N ASP A 76 -3.17 -9.13 -4.01
CA ASP A 76 -4.08 -9.59 -2.96
C ASP A 76 -4.62 -8.42 -2.13
N PHE A 77 -3.75 -7.46 -1.76
CA PHE A 77 -4.19 -6.24 -1.08
C PHE A 77 -5.08 -5.37 -1.96
N ALA A 78 -4.69 -5.12 -3.21
CA ALA A 78 -5.49 -4.36 -4.17
C ALA A 78 -6.89 -4.98 -4.36
N GLY A 79 -6.96 -6.31 -4.52
CA GLY A 79 -8.21 -7.05 -4.59
C GLY A 79 -9.06 -6.92 -3.32
N ALA A 80 -8.44 -7.07 -2.14
CA ALA A 80 -9.13 -6.94 -0.85
C ALA A 80 -9.64 -5.51 -0.58
N ALA A 81 -8.89 -4.48 -0.99
CA ALA A 81 -9.23 -3.08 -0.80
C ALA A 81 -10.17 -2.52 -1.89
N GLY A 82 -10.37 -3.28 -2.98
CA GLY A 82 -11.10 -2.83 -4.16
C GLY A 82 -10.41 -1.67 -4.87
N LEU A 83 -9.08 -1.67 -4.87
CA LEU A 83 -8.23 -0.61 -5.43
C LEU A 83 -7.50 -1.13 -6.67
N ASP A 84 -7.15 -0.21 -7.57
CA ASP A 84 -6.18 -0.49 -8.63
C ASP A 84 -4.76 -0.48 -8.02
N PRO A 85 -3.86 -1.40 -8.39
CA PRO A 85 -2.48 -1.41 -7.90
C PRO A 85 -1.74 -0.07 -8.11
N ALA A 86 -2.06 0.69 -9.16
CA ALA A 86 -1.48 2.00 -9.39
C ALA A 86 -1.94 3.05 -8.38
N GLU A 87 -3.12 2.90 -7.76
CA GLU A 87 -3.57 3.77 -6.65
C GLU A 87 -2.66 3.61 -5.43
N ILE A 88 -2.18 2.39 -5.17
CA ILE A 88 -1.28 2.09 -4.04
C ILE A 88 0.08 2.75 -4.27
N GLY A 89 0.59 2.70 -5.51
CA GLY A 89 1.80 3.42 -5.91
C GLY A 89 1.66 4.93 -5.74
N ARG A 90 0.54 5.51 -6.19
CA ARG A 90 0.25 6.95 -6.00
C ARG A 90 0.17 7.33 -4.52
N ALA A 91 -0.47 6.49 -3.70
CA ALA A 91 -0.57 6.72 -2.26
C ALA A 91 0.81 6.73 -1.58
N ARG A 92 1.69 5.81 -1.97
CA ARG A 92 3.08 5.77 -1.50
C ARG A 92 3.82 7.07 -1.82
N GLU A 93 3.74 7.54 -3.06
CA GLU A 93 4.37 8.79 -3.48
C GLU A 93 3.82 10.00 -2.71
N ALA A 94 2.49 10.07 -2.51
CA ALA A 94 1.85 11.15 -1.78
C ALA A 94 2.25 11.21 -0.30
N LEU A 95 2.52 10.07 0.33
CA LEU A 95 2.97 10.00 1.73
C LEU A 95 4.47 10.28 1.92
N ALA A 96 5.26 10.22 0.85
CA ALA A 96 6.69 10.49 0.87
C ALA A 96 7.04 11.98 0.70
N SER A 97 6.04 12.84 0.46
CA SER A 97 6.19 14.27 0.19
C SER A 97 6.17 15.15 1.44
#